data_AF-A0A081D2Z9-F1
#
_entry.id   AF-A0A081D2Z9-F1
#
_cell.length_a   1.000
_cell.length_b   1.000
_cell.length_c   1.000
_cell.angle_alpha   90.00
_cell.angle_beta   90.00
_cell.angle_gamma   90.00
#
_symmetry.space_group_name_H-M   'P 1'
#
loop_
_entity.id
_entity.type
_entity.pdbx_description
1 polymer ?
#
loop_
_entity_poly.entity_id
_entity_poly.type
_entity_poly.pdbx_seq_one_letter_code
_entity_poly.pdbx_strand_id
1 'polypeptide(L)'
;MFDMGRLTPTVEAAMDTLGVDRIEAVADRGYFKIEDIEACDKAGITAYVPKSIRGPAVAEGFFSKEQFRYDPDKDIYLCPADQVLSPRHFGKSRDNVKIDYVNRDACKACSLCERCTRSFRRVSRLENEAALDRMATRLAARPDILTGGAKASNIRSGRSSNGCIRARS
;
A
#
# COMPACT_ATOMS: atom_id res chain seq x y z
N MET A 1 21.91 6.86 -3.92
CA MET A 1 21.67 5.89 -2.83
C MET A 1 20.38 6.31 -2.15
N PHE A 2 19.25 5.67 -2.49
CA PHE A 2 17.93 6.02 -1.94
C PHE A 2 17.72 5.24 -0.65
N ASP A 3 17.68 5.95 0.47
CA ASP A 3 17.51 5.39 1.81
C ASP A 3 16.02 5.05 2.04
N MET A 4 15.64 3.80 1.74
CA MET A 4 14.27 3.28 1.90
C MET A 4 14.24 2.32 3.09
N GLY A 5 13.37 2.56 4.08
CA GLY A 5 13.21 1.67 5.26
C GLY A 5 13.30 2.36 6.61
N ARG A 6 12.96 3.65 6.69
CA ARG A 6 13.14 4.49 7.88
C ARG A 6 11.83 4.79 8.62
N LEU A 7 10.69 4.22 8.20
CA LEU A 7 9.40 4.54 8.81
C LEU A 7 9.35 4.01 10.25
N THR A 8 9.47 2.70 10.45
CA THR A 8 9.44 2.03 11.76
C THR A 8 10.39 2.67 12.78
N PRO A 9 11.71 2.79 12.52
CA PRO A 9 12.64 3.34 13.53
C PRO A 9 12.39 4.82 13.84
N THR A 10 11.81 5.59 12.91
CA THR A 10 11.50 7.00 13.18
C THR A 10 10.23 7.15 14.00
N VAL A 11 9.27 6.24 13.82
CA VAL A 11 8.02 6.25 14.57
C VAL A 11 8.25 5.75 16.01
N GLU A 12 9.02 4.69 16.19
CA GLU A 12 9.40 4.20 17.54
C GLU A 12 10.12 5.29 18.35
N ALA A 13 11.09 5.97 17.75
CA ALA A 13 11.78 7.10 18.40
C ALA A 13 10.83 8.25 18.76
N ALA A 14 9.79 8.49 17.97
CA ALA A 14 8.79 9.52 18.26
C ALA A 14 7.88 9.11 19.43
N MET A 15 7.48 7.84 19.52
CA MET A 15 6.71 7.31 20.66
C MET A 15 7.49 7.42 21.96
N ASP A 16 8.76 7.01 21.95
CA ASP A 16 9.64 7.12 23.12
C ASP A 16 9.84 8.58 23.56
N THR A 17 9.97 9.51 22.60
CA THR A 17 10.14 10.94 22.89
C THR A 17 8.85 11.59 23.41
N LEU A 18 7.70 11.17 22.88
CA LEU A 18 6.40 11.77 23.20
C LEU A 18 5.70 11.08 24.39
N GLY A 19 6.17 9.90 24.80
CA GLY A 19 5.59 9.12 25.91
C GLY A 19 4.17 8.64 25.64
N VAL A 20 3.86 8.32 24.38
CA VAL A 20 2.51 7.91 23.95
C VAL A 20 2.53 6.51 23.32
N ASP A 21 1.54 5.70 23.68
CA ASP A 21 1.42 4.31 23.20
C ASP A 21 0.87 4.22 21.77
N ARG A 22 0.39 5.33 21.18
CA ARG A 22 -0.20 5.39 19.84
C ARG A 22 0.12 6.71 19.16
N ILE A 23 0.57 6.64 17.90
CA ILE A 23 0.70 7.82 17.02
C ILE A 23 0.25 7.50 15.60
N GLU A 24 -0.27 8.52 14.93
CA GLU A 24 -0.53 8.49 13.49
C GLU A 24 0.75 8.89 12.73
N ALA A 25 1.21 8.05 11.80
CA ALA A 25 2.42 8.28 11.02
C ALA A 25 2.06 8.55 9.55
N VAL A 26 2.22 9.80 9.11
CA VAL A 26 2.02 10.18 7.70
C VAL A 26 3.38 10.24 6.99
N ALA A 27 3.53 9.54 5.87
CA ALA A 27 4.77 9.55 5.09
C ALA A 27 4.52 9.57 3.57
N ASP A 28 5.52 10.06 2.82
CA ASP A 28 5.46 10.13 1.36
C ASP A 28 5.50 8.75 0.69
N ARG A 29 5.06 8.67 -0.57
CA ARG A 29 5.06 7.47 -1.43
C ARG A 29 6.41 6.74 -1.49
N GLY A 30 7.52 7.43 -1.22
CA GLY A 30 8.87 6.85 -1.18
C GLY A 30 9.13 5.90 0.00
N TYR A 31 8.29 5.96 1.04
CA TYR A 31 8.36 5.11 2.24
C TYR A 31 7.41 3.90 2.16
N PHE A 32 6.83 3.63 1.00
CA PHE A 32 5.87 2.55 0.82
C PHE A 32 6.58 1.18 0.80
N LYS A 33 6.64 0.52 1.96
CA LYS A 33 7.00 -0.89 2.12
C LYS A 33 5.93 -1.61 2.93
N ILE A 34 5.52 -2.79 2.45
CA ILE A 34 4.47 -3.58 3.10
C ILE A 34 4.94 -4.02 4.49
N GLU A 35 6.21 -4.41 4.60
CA GLU A 35 6.83 -4.86 5.84
C GLU A 35 6.85 -3.74 6.90
N ASP A 36 7.15 -2.49 6.50
CA ASP A 36 7.15 -1.35 7.41
C ASP A 36 5.72 -0.98 7.86
N ILE A 37 4.74 -1.07 6.96
CA ILE A 37 3.32 -0.82 7.28
C ILE A 37 2.78 -1.90 8.21
N GLU A 38 3.14 -3.16 7.98
CA GLU A 38 2.78 -4.29 8.83
C GLU A 38 3.42 -4.17 10.23
N ALA A 39 4.68 -3.77 10.30
CA ALA A 39 5.37 -3.49 11.57
C ALA A 39 4.68 -2.35 12.34
N CYS A 40 4.29 -1.26 11.65
CA CYS A 40 3.52 -0.18 12.26
C CYS A 40 2.17 -0.68 12.82
N ASP A 41 1.41 -1.45 12.04
CA ASP A 41 0.13 -2.04 12.50
C ASP A 41 0.34 -2.91 13.76
N LYS A 42 1.41 -3.72 13.82
CA LYS A 42 1.74 -4.58 14.98
C LYS A 42 2.15 -3.78 16.21
N ALA A 43 2.80 -2.64 16.03
CA ALA A 43 3.22 -1.75 17.10
C ALA A 43 2.12 -0.75 17.55
N GLY A 44 0.88 -0.89 17.05
CA GLY A 44 -0.22 0.01 17.40
C GLY A 44 -0.13 1.39 16.74
N ILE A 45 0.77 1.56 15.77
CA ILE A 45 0.96 2.77 14.97
C ILE A 45 -0.02 2.75 13.80
N THR A 46 -0.77 3.84 13.62
CA THR A 46 -1.61 3.99 12.43
C THR A 46 -0.84 4.71 11.33
N ALA A 47 -0.29 3.95 10.37
CA ALA A 47 0.41 4.53 9.23
C ALA A 47 -0.54 5.02 8.13
N TYR A 48 -0.20 6.13 7.48
CA TYR A 48 -0.88 6.74 6.34
C TYR A 48 0.16 7.03 5.25
N VAL A 49 0.44 6.04 4.40
CA VAL A 49 1.42 6.16 3.31
C VAL A 49 0.72 5.96 1.97
N PRO A 50 0.75 6.93 1.05
CA PRO A 50 0.11 6.73 -0.24
C PRO A 50 0.81 5.61 -1.01
N LYS A 51 0.02 4.74 -1.65
CA LYS A 51 0.54 3.59 -2.40
C LYS A 51 1.44 4.04 -3.54
N SER A 52 2.61 3.39 -3.66
CA SER A 52 3.48 3.57 -4.83
C SER A 52 2.97 2.73 -6.00
N ILE A 53 2.70 3.37 -7.14
CA ILE A 53 2.28 2.69 -8.37
C ILE A 53 3.55 2.36 -9.15
N ARG A 54 4.16 1.21 -8.83
CA ARG A 54 5.39 0.74 -9.49
C ARG A 54 5.29 -0.76 -9.75
N GLY A 55 5.90 -1.22 -10.83
CA GLY A 55 5.98 -2.64 -11.15
C GLY A 55 6.20 -2.90 -12.64
N PRO A 56 6.48 -4.16 -13.03
CA PRO A 56 6.77 -4.52 -14.43
C PRO A 56 5.65 -4.12 -15.39
N ALA A 57 4.39 -4.36 -15.00
CA ALA A 57 3.23 -4.00 -15.82
C ALA A 57 3.15 -2.48 -16.07
N VAL A 58 3.43 -1.66 -15.06
CA VAL A 58 3.41 -0.19 -15.18
C VAL A 58 4.57 0.30 -16.04
N ALA A 59 5.76 -0.29 -15.89
CA ALA A 59 6.94 0.03 -16.70
C ALA A 59 6.73 -0.28 -18.19
N GLU A 60 5.91 -1.29 -18.49
CA GLU A 60 5.51 -1.66 -19.85
C GLU A 60 4.28 -0.88 -20.36
N GLY A 61 3.74 0.07 -19.57
CA GLY A 61 2.58 0.88 -19.95
C GLY A 61 1.23 0.16 -19.85
N PHE A 62 1.19 -1.05 -19.29
CA PHE A 62 -0.04 -1.77 -19.04
C PHE A 62 -0.79 -1.23 -17.81
N PHE A 63 -2.07 -1.61 -17.68
CA PHE A 63 -2.85 -1.30 -16.48
C PHE A 63 -2.09 -1.67 -15.21
N SER A 64 -2.15 -0.81 -14.20
CA SER A 64 -1.52 -1.07 -12.91
C SER A 64 -2.39 -2.02 -12.07
N LYS A 65 -1.86 -2.56 -10.97
CA LYS A 65 -2.63 -3.46 -10.09
C LYS A 65 -3.80 -2.74 -9.42
N GLU A 66 -3.70 -1.43 -9.22
CA GLU A 66 -4.73 -0.58 -8.58
C GLU A 66 -6.03 -0.53 -9.39
N GLN A 67 -5.96 -0.81 -10.69
CA GLN A 67 -7.16 -0.89 -11.53
C GLN A 67 -7.89 -2.23 -11.39
N PHE A 68 -7.34 -3.16 -10.60
CA PHE A 68 -7.96 -4.43 -10.26
C PHE A 68 -8.51 -4.34 -8.85
N ARG A 69 -9.83 -4.47 -8.72
CA ARG A 69 -10.51 -4.38 -7.43
C ARG A 69 -10.55 -5.75 -6.77
N TYR A 70 -10.04 -5.84 -5.55
CA TYR A 70 -10.16 -7.05 -4.74
C TYR A 70 -11.49 -7.07 -4.00
N ASP A 71 -12.18 -8.21 -4.04
CA ASP A 71 -13.38 -8.51 -3.25
C ASP A 71 -12.97 -9.53 -2.17
N PRO A 72 -12.85 -9.10 -0.89
CA PRO A 72 -12.41 -9.98 0.19
C PRO A 72 -13.47 -11.01 0.60
N ASP A 73 -14.76 -10.73 0.37
CA ASP A 73 -15.84 -11.65 0.76
C ASP A 73 -15.86 -12.89 -0.11
N LYS A 74 -15.49 -12.73 -1.39
CA LYS A 74 -15.46 -13.82 -2.39
C LYS A 74 -14.04 -14.32 -2.69
N ASP A 75 -13.02 -13.67 -2.16
CA ASP A 75 -11.61 -13.89 -2.50
C ASP A 75 -11.37 -13.89 -4.02
N ILE A 76 -11.75 -12.79 -4.68
CA ILE A 76 -11.57 -12.62 -6.14
C ILE A 76 -11.04 -11.23 -6.48
N TYR A 77 -10.47 -11.09 -7.67
CA TYR A 77 -10.24 -9.80 -8.28
C TYR A 77 -11.22 -9.54 -9.42
N LEU A 78 -11.67 -8.30 -9.55
CA LEU A 78 -12.36 -7.78 -10.73
C LEU A 78 -11.39 -6.93 -11.54
N CYS A 79 -11.23 -7.25 -12.83
CA CYS A 79 -10.36 -6.48 -13.72
C CYS A 79 -11.07 -5.23 -14.27
N PRO A 80 -10.35 -4.34 -14.98
CA PRO A 80 -10.95 -3.14 -15.61
C PRO A 80 -12.02 -3.43 -16.67
N ALA A 81 -12.13 -4.67 -17.14
CA ALA A 81 -13.19 -5.14 -18.05
C ALA A 81 -14.32 -5.88 -17.30
N ASP A 82 -14.41 -5.70 -15.98
CA ASP A 82 -15.37 -6.35 -15.08
C ASP A 82 -15.35 -7.89 -15.09
N GLN A 83 -14.25 -8.50 -15.54
CA GLN A 83 -14.07 -9.95 -15.51
C GLN A 83 -13.51 -10.40 -14.15
N VAL A 84 -14.02 -11.54 -13.67
CA VAL A 84 -13.59 -12.17 -12.42
C VAL A 84 -12.30 -12.94 -12.63
N LEU A 85 -11.31 -12.69 -11.76
CA LEU A 85 -10.07 -13.43 -11.63
C LEU A 85 -10.10 -14.19 -10.30
N SER A 86 -10.02 -15.51 -10.38
CA SER A 86 -10.07 -16.41 -9.22
C SER A 86 -8.68 -16.91 -8.83
N PRO A 87 -8.46 -17.29 -7.55
CA PRO A 87 -7.19 -17.82 -7.09
C PRO A 87 -6.87 -19.11 -7.85
N ARG A 88 -5.66 -19.19 -8.41
CA ARG A 88 -5.27 -20.32 -9.27
C ARG A 88 -3.92 -20.92 -8.94
N HIS A 89 -2.94 -20.08 -8.60
CA HIS A 89 -1.61 -20.56 -8.23
C HIS A 89 -1.25 -20.07 -6.84
N PHE A 90 -0.70 -20.98 -6.05
CA PHE A 90 -0.24 -20.72 -4.70
C PHE A 90 1.27 -20.92 -4.68
N GLY A 91 1.97 -20.05 -3.99
CA GLY A 91 3.41 -20.11 -3.84
C GLY A 91 3.85 -19.36 -2.61
N LYS A 92 5.16 -19.16 -2.52
CA LYS A 92 5.77 -18.36 -1.46
C LYS A 92 6.59 -17.24 -2.08
N SER A 93 6.57 -16.08 -1.46
CA SER A 93 7.46 -14.96 -1.76
C SER A 93 8.14 -14.55 -0.46
N ARG A 94 9.43 -14.90 -0.34
CA ARG A 94 10.12 -14.90 0.96
C ARG A 94 9.30 -15.74 1.96
N ASP A 95 8.96 -15.16 3.09
CA ASP A 95 8.20 -15.82 4.16
C ASP A 95 6.68 -15.70 3.98
N ASN A 96 6.20 -14.97 2.97
CA ASN A 96 4.78 -14.73 2.76
C ASN A 96 4.15 -15.73 1.78
N VAL A 97 2.93 -16.18 2.08
CA VAL A 97 2.07 -16.86 1.11
C VAL A 97 1.73 -15.89 -0.02
N LYS A 98 1.92 -16.37 -1.26
CA LYS A 98 1.61 -15.65 -2.49
C LYS A 98 0.51 -16.39 -3.25
N ILE A 99 -0.57 -15.69 -3.57
CA ILE A 99 -1.67 -16.21 -4.37
C ILE A 99 -1.73 -15.42 -5.69
N ASP A 100 -1.77 -16.14 -6.81
CA ASP A 100 -1.96 -15.57 -8.14
C ASP A 100 -3.39 -15.80 -8.63
N TYR A 101 -4.06 -14.69 -8.97
CA TYR A 101 -5.42 -14.66 -9.51
C TYR A 101 -5.36 -14.49 -11.02
N VAL A 102 -6.07 -15.35 -11.75
CA VAL A 102 -6.08 -15.37 -13.21
C VAL A 102 -7.44 -15.75 -13.74
N ASN A 103 -7.74 -15.29 -14.95
CA ASN A 103 -8.80 -15.85 -15.78
C ASN A 103 -8.36 -15.81 -17.24
N ARG A 104 -7.80 -16.93 -17.70
CA ARG A 104 -7.19 -17.02 -19.04
C ARG A 104 -8.24 -16.93 -20.13
N ASP A 105 -9.41 -17.52 -19.92
CA ASP A 105 -10.46 -17.56 -20.94
C ASP A 105 -11.12 -16.19 -21.10
N ALA A 106 -11.36 -15.48 -19.99
CA ALA A 106 -11.79 -14.08 -20.06
C ALA A 106 -10.73 -13.20 -20.74
N CYS A 107 -9.42 -13.40 -20.47
CA CYS A 107 -8.37 -12.61 -21.11
C CYS A 107 -8.31 -12.83 -22.64
N LYS A 108 -8.53 -14.06 -23.12
CA LYS A 108 -8.51 -14.36 -24.57
C LYS A 108 -9.59 -13.61 -25.34
N ALA A 109 -10.77 -13.41 -24.75
CA ALA A 109 -11.89 -12.72 -25.37
C ALA A 109 -12.00 -11.23 -24.99
N CYS A 110 -11.04 -10.70 -24.23
CA CYS A 110 -11.11 -9.35 -23.66
C CYS A 110 -10.64 -8.28 -24.67
N SER A 111 -11.51 -7.30 -24.94
CA SER A 111 -11.21 -6.15 -25.80
C SER A 111 -10.14 -5.22 -25.22
N LEU A 112 -9.88 -5.27 -23.91
CA LEU A 112 -8.85 -4.47 -23.24
C LEU A 112 -7.51 -5.19 -23.12
N CYS A 113 -7.35 -6.40 -23.69
CA CYS A 113 -6.17 -7.23 -23.50
C CYS A 113 -4.87 -6.52 -23.91
N GLU A 114 -4.86 -5.82 -25.05
CA GLU A 114 -3.69 -5.09 -25.57
C GLU A 114 -3.13 -4.04 -24.60
N ARG A 115 -4.00 -3.44 -23.78
CA ARG A 115 -3.62 -2.45 -22.75
C ARG A 115 -3.37 -3.08 -21.38
N CYS A 116 -3.64 -4.38 -21.24
CA CYS A 116 -3.63 -5.10 -19.98
C CYS A 116 -2.43 -6.03 -19.84
N THR A 117 -2.03 -6.72 -20.90
CA THR A 117 -0.98 -7.76 -20.89
C THR A 117 -0.63 -8.21 -22.31
N ARG A 118 0.48 -8.94 -22.49
CA ARG A 118 0.81 -9.60 -23.76
C ARG A 118 0.15 -10.96 -23.97
N SER A 119 -0.34 -11.62 -22.90
CA SER A 119 -0.91 -12.97 -23.02
C SER A 119 -2.14 -13.15 -22.14
N PHE A 120 -1.97 -13.18 -20.83
CA PHE A 120 -3.06 -13.14 -19.87
C PHE A 120 -2.57 -12.46 -18.60
N ARG A 121 -3.52 -11.82 -17.91
CA ARG A 121 -3.19 -11.05 -16.74
C ARG A 121 -3.11 -11.96 -15.53
N ARG A 122 -2.02 -11.81 -14.78
CA ARG A 122 -1.81 -12.42 -13.47
C ARG A 122 -1.74 -11.31 -12.43
N VAL A 123 -2.63 -11.36 -11.45
CA VAL A 123 -2.61 -10.43 -10.31
C VAL A 123 -2.17 -11.23 -9.09
N SER A 124 -0.98 -10.95 -8.58
CA SER A 124 -0.48 -11.58 -7.36
C SER A 124 -0.96 -10.82 -6.13
N ARG A 125 -1.31 -11.51 -5.06
CA ARG A 125 -1.59 -10.96 -3.73
C ARG A 125 -0.77 -11.72 -2.69
N LEU A 126 -0.07 -11.00 -1.81
CA LEU A 126 0.57 -11.60 -0.64
C LEU A 126 -0.37 -11.55 0.56
N GLU A 127 -0.22 -12.47 1.51
CA GLU A 127 -1.02 -12.49 2.73
C GLU A 127 -0.88 -11.20 3.57
N ASN A 128 0.31 -10.60 3.60
CA ASN A 128 0.55 -9.35 4.28
C ASN A 128 -0.02 -8.11 3.55
N GLU A 129 -0.53 -8.24 2.34
CA GLU A 129 -1.25 -7.13 1.68
C GLU A 129 -2.55 -6.76 2.38
N ALA A 130 -3.08 -7.61 3.27
CA ALA A 130 -4.19 -7.21 4.14
C ALA A 130 -3.84 -5.99 5.00
N ALA A 131 -2.57 -5.80 5.39
CA ALA A 131 -2.11 -4.59 6.07
C ALA A 131 -2.21 -3.35 5.17
N LEU A 132 -1.91 -3.50 3.88
CA LEU A 132 -2.09 -2.41 2.91
C LEU A 132 -3.56 -2.03 2.72
N ASP A 133 -4.46 -3.00 2.69
CA ASP A 133 -5.88 -2.74 2.49
C ASP A 133 -6.51 -2.02 3.71
N ARG A 134 -6.08 -2.39 4.93
CA ARG A 134 -6.44 -1.65 6.14
C ARG A 134 -5.95 -0.21 6.08
N MET A 135 -4.69 0.01 5.70
CA MET A 135 -4.13 1.35 5.52
C MET A 135 -4.90 2.15 4.45
N ALA A 136 -5.20 1.53 3.30
CA ALA A 136 -5.91 2.17 2.20
C ALA A 136 -7.35 2.56 2.61
N THR A 137 -8.05 1.71 3.36
CA THR A 137 -9.37 2.02 3.92
C THR A 137 -9.32 3.24 4.85
N ARG A 138 -8.31 3.32 5.72
CA ARG A 138 -8.12 4.48 6.63
C ARG A 138 -7.86 5.77 5.84
N LEU A 139 -7.01 5.71 4.80
CA LEU A 139 -6.74 6.83 3.91
C LEU A 139 -7.98 7.28 3.12
N ALA A 140 -8.81 6.34 2.65
CA ALA A 140 -10.05 6.64 1.94
C ALA A 140 -11.09 7.29 2.85
N ALA A 141 -11.13 6.92 4.13
CA ALA A 141 -12.01 7.52 5.13
C ALA A 141 -11.56 8.93 5.57
N ARG A 142 -10.27 9.25 5.41
CA ARG A 142 -9.66 10.54 5.79
C ARG A 142 -8.72 11.08 4.70
N PRO A 143 -9.26 11.46 3.53
CA PRO A 143 -8.44 11.96 2.42
C PRO A 143 -7.75 13.30 2.75
N ASP A 144 -8.28 14.03 3.74
CA ASP A 144 -7.75 15.29 4.29
C ASP A 144 -6.45 15.11 5.08
N ILE A 145 -6.13 13.91 5.58
CA ILE A 145 -4.85 13.63 6.26
C ILE A 145 -3.64 13.88 5.34
N LEU A 146 -3.80 13.68 4.03
CA LEU A 146 -2.76 13.92 3.04
C LEU A 146 -2.70 15.37 2.52
N THR A 147 -3.75 16.15 2.72
CA THR A 147 -3.89 17.53 2.17
C THR A 147 -3.90 18.62 3.27
N GLY A 148 -4.14 18.26 4.52
CA GLY A 148 -4.32 19.18 5.65
C GLY A 148 -3.01 19.68 6.26
N GLY A 149 -2.60 20.88 5.84
CA GLY A 149 -2.00 21.83 6.77
C GLY A 149 -3.04 22.31 7.82
N ALA A 150 -2.53 22.74 8.98
CA ALA A 150 -3.24 23.30 10.15
C ALA A 150 -3.77 22.26 11.18
N LYS A 151 -3.66 22.46 12.50
CA LYS A 151 -3.06 23.53 13.32
C LYS A 151 -2.04 22.90 14.27
N ALA A 152 -0.78 23.34 14.17
CA ALA A 152 0.16 23.16 15.26
C ALA A 152 -0.24 24.16 16.36
N SER A 153 -0.96 23.68 17.36
CA SER A 153 -1.05 24.39 18.64
C SER A 153 0.33 24.29 19.29
N ASN A 154 1.07 25.40 19.23
CA ASN A 154 2.32 25.72 19.93
C ASN A 154 3.12 24.55 20.55
N ILE A 155 4.29 24.26 20.00
CA ILE A 155 5.56 24.26 20.74
C ILE A 155 6.66 24.70 19.75
N ARG A 156 7.37 25.78 20.10
CA ARG A 156 8.54 26.28 19.35
C ARG A 156 9.72 25.35 19.60
N SER A 157 10.43 25.00 18.53
CA SER A 157 11.87 25.29 18.30
C SER A 157 12.55 24.15 17.53
N GLY A 158 13.46 24.53 16.61
CA GLY A 158 14.46 23.63 16.05
C GLY A 158 14.26 23.24 14.59
N ARG A 159 14.92 23.96 13.69
CA ARG A 159 15.06 23.66 12.26
C ARG A 159 15.84 22.35 12.07
N SER A 160 15.29 21.39 11.34
CA SER A 160 16.10 20.49 10.51
C SER A 160 15.29 19.93 9.35
N SER A 161 15.77 20.22 8.15
CA SER A 161 15.26 19.78 6.85
C SER A 161 15.69 18.35 6.56
N ASN A 162 14.75 17.40 6.54
CA ASN A 162 14.65 16.26 5.61
C ASN A 162 13.52 15.29 6.04
N GLY A 163 12.52 15.11 5.17
CA GLY A 163 11.47 14.07 5.29
C GLY A 163 10.42 14.34 6.36
N CYS A 164 9.26 14.88 5.99
CA CYS A 164 8.22 15.31 6.94
C CYS A 164 7.41 14.10 7.44
N ILE A 165 7.90 13.39 8.46
CA ILE A 165 7.09 12.50 9.28
C ILE A 165 6.37 13.38 10.30
N ARG A 166 5.04 13.40 10.26
CA ARG A 166 4.21 14.12 11.23
C ARG A 166 3.56 13.11 12.15
N ALA A 167 3.95 13.12 13.42
CA ALA A 167 3.23 12.43 14.48
C ALA A 167 2.10 13.34 15.00
N ARG A 168 0.90 12.81 15.13
CA ARG A 168 -0.21 13.45 15.86
C ARG A 168 -0.57 12.58 17.06
N SER A 169 -0.74 13.23 18.21
CA SER A 169 -1.26 12.70 19.47
C SER A 169 -2.76 12.92 19.61
#